data_AF-A0A2Z6ILL2-F1
#
_entry.id   AF-A0A2Z6ILL2-F1
#
_cell.length_a   1.000
_cell.length_b   1.000
_cell.length_c   1.000
_cell.angle_alpha   90.00
_cell.angle_beta   90.00
_cell.angle_gamma   90.00
#
_symmetry.space_group_name_H-M   'P 1'
#
loop_
_entity.id
_entity.type
_entity.pdbx_description
1 polymer ?
#
loop_
_entity_poly.entity_id
_entity_poly.type
_entity_poly.pdbx_seq_one_letter_code
_entity_poly.pdbx_strand_id
1 'polypeptide(L)'
;MAARTAAALLDDITPVLTVWQEIRMEWAAAPQRQAITHAHGRILLEDWLPTLHQNSAGDLAFVQLRASRLLNKESQKPEGDKLAALWLQQLLANAVGLRCDGIVVGRDVLVRAAPPPPGAMAALDDLLDLWQEGLCEPLPVTLKTALVSLQGKNPAPIYDGNDHLPGEVRKNLNLFRDYPDFAALSSARTGLQRRGFAEYAAALYRPFADWLETLEWQAHP
;
A
#
# COMPACT_ATOMS: atom_id res chain seq x y z
N MET A 1 -36.60 10.47 -5.61
CA MET A 1 -35.21 10.20 -6.06
C MET A 1 -34.28 10.01 -4.85
N ALA A 2 -34.20 10.97 -3.92
CA ALA A 2 -33.37 10.89 -2.71
C ALA A 2 -33.59 9.63 -1.83
N ALA A 3 -34.84 9.20 -1.61
CA ALA A 3 -35.13 8.01 -0.80
C ALA A 3 -34.62 6.69 -1.43
N ARG A 4 -34.60 6.59 -2.77
CA ARG A 4 -34.04 5.43 -3.48
C ARG A 4 -32.52 5.43 -3.43
N THR A 5 -31.90 6.61 -3.54
CA THR A 5 -30.45 6.77 -3.38
C THR A 5 -30.01 6.43 -1.96
N ALA A 6 -30.77 6.84 -0.94
CA ALA A 6 -30.48 6.51 0.46
C ALA A 6 -30.59 4.99 0.73
N ALA A 7 -31.63 4.33 0.21
CA ALA A 7 -31.78 2.88 0.33
C ALA A 7 -30.62 2.12 -0.34
N ALA A 8 -30.23 2.50 -1.55
CA ALA A 8 -29.10 1.88 -2.24
C ALA A 8 -27.77 2.06 -1.48
N LEU A 9 -27.55 3.22 -0.86
CA LEU A 9 -26.36 3.45 -0.04
C LEU A 9 -26.38 2.62 1.26
N LEU A 10 -27.56 2.43 1.86
CA LEU A 10 -27.72 1.58 3.03
C LEU A 10 -27.44 0.11 2.70
N ASP A 11 -27.99 -0.39 1.58
CA ASP A 11 -27.72 -1.75 1.12
C ASP A 11 -26.23 -1.96 0.82
N ASP A 12 -25.58 -0.99 0.18
CA ASP A 12 -24.14 -1.04 -0.14
C ASP A 12 -23.24 -1.01 1.11
N ILE A 13 -23.64 -0.30 2.18
CA ILE A 13 -22.79 -0.10 3.37
C ILE A 13 -23.05 -1.12 4.47
N THR A 14 -24.22 -1.76 4.49
CA THR A 14 -24.60 -2.68 5.57
C THR A 14 -23.61 -3.83 5.75
N PRO A 15 -23.20 -4.59 4.70
CA PRO A 15 -22.23 -5.68 4.87
C PRO A 15 -20.89 -5.20 5.45
N VAL A 16 -20.44 -4.03 4.99
CA VAL A 16 -19.18 -3.40 5.44
C VAL A 16 -19.26 -3.04 6.92
N LEU A 17 -20.39 -2.48 7.37
CA LEU A 17 -20.59 -2.10 8.78
C LEU A 17 -20.75 -3.31 9.69
N THR A 18 -21.37 -4.40 9.22
CA THR A 18 -21.45 -5.65 9.97
C THR A 18 -20.06 -6.22 10.23
N VAL A 19 -19.25 -6.38 9.18
CA VAL A 19 -17.86 -6.84 9.32
C VAL A 19 -17.05 -5.87 10.19
N TRP A 20 -17.22 -4.57 10.02
CA TRP A 20 -16.56 -3.58 10.86
C TRP A 20 -16.92 -3.71 12.34
N GLN A 21 -18.18 -3.96 12.67
CA GLN A 21 -18.62 -4.18 14.05
C GLN A 21 -18.00 -5.44 14.64
N GLU A 22 -17.95 -6.54 13.89
CA GLU A 22 -17.29 -7.79 14.30
C GLU A 22 -15.81 -7.56 14.61
N ILE A 23 -15.09 -6.92 13.69
CA ILE A 23 -13.68 -6.58 13.91
C ILE A 23 -13.51 -5.68 15.14
N ARG A 24 -14.41 -4.73 15.38
CA ARG A 24 -14.33 -3.82 16.55
C ARG A 24 -14.69 -4.47 17.88
N MET A 25 -15.43 -5.58 17.87
CA MET A 25 -15.66 -6.40 19.06
C MET A 25 -14.44 -7.26 19.40
N GLU A 26 -13.74 -7.74 18.37
CA GLU A 26 -12.54 -8.57 18.53
C GLU A 26 -11.28 -7.72 18.83
N TRP A 27 -11.14 -6.56 18.18
CA TRP A 27 -9.96 -5.70 18.22
C TRP A 27 -10.30 -4.34 18.87
N ALA A 28 -9.97 -4.21 20.15
CA ALA A 28 -10.16 -2.97 20.90
C ALA A 28 -8.98 -2.01 20.67
N ALA A 29 -9.22 -0.69 20.66
CA ALA A 29 -8.13 0.27 20.51
C ALA A 29 -7.11 0.12 21.66
N ALA A 30 -5.83 -0.02 21.32
CA ALA A 30 -4.76 -0.09 22.31
C ALA A 30 -4.66 1.26 23.04
N PRO A 31 -4.46 1.27 24.37
CA PRO A 31 -4.52 2.49 25.17
C PRO A 31 -3.36 3.45 24.91
N GLN A 32 -2.22 2.94 24.42
CA GLN A 32 -0.99 3.71 24.24
C GLN A 32 -0.59 3.78 22.77
N ARG A 33 -0.39 5.00 22.27
CA ARG A 33 0.26 5.22 20.98
C ARG A 33 1.74 4.88 21.08
N GLN A 34 2.25 4.21 20.05
CA GLN A 34 3.63 3.78 19.99
C GLN A 34 4.44 4.79 19.18
N ALA A 35 5.51 5.31 19.77
CA ALA A 35 6.46 6.15 19.06
C ALA A 35 7.39 5.27 18.22
N ILE A 36 7.86 5.82 17.10
CA ILE A 36 8.89 5.22 16.27
C ILE A 36 10.09 6.16 16.28
N THR A 37 11.24 5.55 16.54
CA THR A 37 12.54 6.15 16.31
C THR A 37 13.39 5.11 15.60
N HIS A 38 13.71 5.37 14.34
CA HIS A 38 14.52 4.48 13.52
C HIS A 38 15.61 5.28 12.80
N ALA A 39 16.86 4.86 12.95
CA ALA A 39 18.00 5.53 12.35
C ALA A 39 18.63 4.63 11.28
N HIS A 40 18.82 5.18 10.08
CA HIS A 40 19.49 4.52 8.97
C HIS A 40 20.34 5.51 8.18
N GLY A 41 21.63 5.22 8.04
CA GLY A 41 22.58 6.12 7.39
C GLY A 41 22.58 7.53 8.01
N ARG A 42 22.09 8.52 7.24
CA ARG A 42 21.95 9.93 7.67
C ARG A 42 20.52 10.31 8.03
N ILE A 43 19.58 9.37 7.95
CA ILE A 43 18.16 9.60 8.19
C ILE A 43 17.83 9.16 9.62
N LEU A 44 17.12 10.03 10.33
CA LEU A 44 16.44 9.73 11.57
C LEU A 44 14.93 9.87 11.30
N LEU A 45 14.22 8.75 11.34
CA LEU A 45 12.77 8.70 11.25
C LEU A 45 12.20 8.74 12.67
N GLU A 46 11.48 9.81 12.98
CA GLU A 46 10.80 10.04 14.25
C GLU A 46 9.34 10.39 14.02
N ASP A 47 8.43 9.51 14.45
CA ASP A 47 6.99 9.77 14.36
C ASP A 47 6.21 8.87 15.34
N TRP A 48 4.89 8.86 15.22
CA TRP A 48 3.98 7.98 15.94
C TRP A 48 3.34 6.99 14.99
N LEU A 49 3.23 5.73 15.41
CA LEU A 49 2.37 4.79 14.74
C LEU A 49 0.91 5.27 14.75
N PRO A 50 0.14 4.94 13.70
CA PRO A 50 -1.31 4.96 13.76
C PRO A 50 -1.83 4.16 14.96
N THR A 51 -3.09 4.40 15.34
CA THR A 51 -3.73 3.66 16.43
C THR A 51 -3.68 2.16 16.17
N LEU A 52 -2.98 1.46 17.05
CA LEU A 52 -3.00 0.01 17.12
C LEU A 52 -4.27 -0.46 17.82
N HIS A 53 -4.71 -1.65 17.45
CA HIS A 53 -5.78 -2.35 18.14
C HIS A 53 -5.22 -3.65 18.72
N GLN A 54 -5.80 -4.12 19.80
CA GLN A 54 -5.39 -5.31 20.52
C GLN A 54 -6.56 -6.28 20.66
N ASN A 55 -6.31 -7.56 20.42
CA ASN A 55 -7.29 -8.63 20.66
C ASN A 55 -7.16 -9.19 22.09
N SER A 56 -8.03 -10.14 22.46
CA SER A 56 -8.01 -10.78 23.77
C SER A 56 -6.77 -11.64 24.04
N ALA A 57 -6.07 -12.09 23.00
CA ALA A 57 -4.80 -12.81 23.10
C ALA A 57 -3.60 -11.88 23.32
N GLY A 58 -3.78 -10.56 23.18
CA GLY A 58 -2.75 -9.56 23.32
C GLY A 58 -2.03 -9.20 22.01
N ASP A 59 -2.41 -9.83 20.89
CA ASP A 59 -1.86 -9.51 19.57
C ASP A 59 -2.26 -8.09 19.14
N LEU A 60 -1.41 -7.45 18.36
CA LEU A 60 -1.61 -6.08 17.89
C LEU A 60 -1.95 -6.06 16.41
N ALA A 61 -2.80 -5.13 15.97
CA ALA A 61 -3.13 -4.93 14.57
C ALA A 61 -3.30 -3.46 14.18
N PHE A 62 -2.96 -3.14 12.93
CA PHE A 62 -3.49 -1.97 12.24
C PHE A 62 -4.88 -2.32 11.69
N VAL A 63 -5.91 -1.68 12.23
CA VAL A 63 -7.30 -1.88 11.79
C VAL A 63 -7.77 -0.65 11.03
N GLN A 64 -8.16 -0.83 9.78
CA GLN A 64 -8.52 0.24 8.86
C GLN A 64 -9.88 0.00 8.20
N LEU A 65 -10.72 1.03 8.18
CA LEU A 65 -11.94 1.06 7.37
C LEU A 65 -11.69 1.88 6.09
N ARG A 66 -12.16 1.38 4.95
CA ARG A 66 -12.06 2.03 3.65
C ARG A 66 -13.42 2.05 2.96
N ALA A 67 -13.90 3.24 2.64
CA ALA A 67 -15.14 3.42 1.88
C ALA A 67 -14.97 3.05 0.39
N SER A 68 -13.74 2.89 -0.08
CA SER A 68 -13.44 2.47 -1.45
C SER A 68 -13.48 0.95 -1.61
N ARG A 69 -13.72 0.51 -2.85
CA ARG A 69 -13.45 -0.89 -3.25
C ARG A 69 -11.96 -1.16 -3.15
N LEU A 70 -11.60 -2.33 -2.67
CA LEU A 70 -10.22 -2.81 -2.63
C LEU A 70 -9.98 -3.94 -3.62
N LEU A 71 -11.01 -4.58 -4.18
CA LEU A 71 -10.81 -5.56 -5.25
C LEU A 71 -10.62 -4.87 -6.61
N ASN A 72 -9.69 -5.41 -7.39
CA ASN A 72 -9.60 -5.11 -8.81
C ASN A 72 -10.80 -5.74 -9.54
N LYS A 73 -11.44 -4.98 -10.44
CA LYS A 73 -12.65 -5.41 -11.15
C LYS A 73 -12.44 -6.62 -12.05
N GLU A 74 -11.27 -6.78 -12.63
CA GLU A 74 -10.98 -7.84 -13.59
C GLU A 74 -10.42 -9.08 -12.89
N SER A 75 -9.39 -8.91 -12.06
CA SER A 75 -8.74 -10.06 -11.41
C SER A 75 -9.50 -10.57 -10.19
N GLN A 76 -10.45 -9.79 -9.65
CA GLN A 76 -11.14 -10.08 -8.39
C GLN A 76 -10.20 -10.33 -7.21
N LYS A 77 -8.95 -9.80 -7.29
CA LYS A 77 -7.95 -9.83 -6.22
C LYS A 77 -7.80 -8.45 -5.59
N PRO A 78 -7.29 -8.34 -4.34
CA PRO A 78 -6.95 -7.05 -3.74
C PRO A 78 -6.02 -6.21 -4.64
N GLU A 79 -6.37 -4.94 -4.81
CA GLU A 79 -5.66 -3.97 -5.64
C GLU A 79 -4.47 -3.44 -4.84
N GLY A 80 -3.29 -3.96 -5.16
CA GLY A 80 -2.07 -3.77 -4.36
C GLY A 80 -1.74 -2.31 -4.03
N ASP A 81 -1.92 -1.38 -4.96
CA ASP A 81 -1.59 0.04 -4.69
C ASP A 81 -2.40 0.66 -3.54
N LYS A 82 -3.56 0.10 -3.20
CA LYS A 82 -4.38 0.56 -2.07
C LYS A 82 -3.90 0.05 -0.71
N LEU A 83 -2.96 -0.89 -0.69
CA LEU A 83 -2.47 -1.57 0.50
C LEU A 83 -1.02 -1.20 0.88
N ALA A 84 -0.33 -0.40 0.05
CA ALA A 84 1.06 -0.01 0.30
C ALA A 84 1.26 0.69 1.66
N ALA A 85 0.30 1.52 2.07
CA ALA A 85 0.35 2.20 3.36
C ALA A 85 0.28 1.20 4.54
N LEU A 86 -0.51 0.12 4.43
CA LEU A 86 -0.59 -0.89 5.47
C LEU A 86 0.74 -1.65 5.59
N TRP A 87 1.31 -2.07 4.46
CA TRP A 87 2.61 -2.74 4.44
C TRP A 87 3.71 -1.90 5.09
N LEU A 88 3.80 -0.61 4.73
CA LEU A 88 4.76 0.30 5.33
C LEU A 88 4.55 0.46 6.84
N GLN A 89 3.29 0.54 7.31
CA GLN A 89 2.98 0.59 8.74
C GLN A 89 3.43 -0.67 9.47
N GLN A 90 3.25 -1.85 8.88
CA GLN A 90 3.74 -3.11 9.46
C GLN A 90 5.27 -3.17 9.51
N LEU A 91 5.97 -2.67 8.48
CA LEU A 91 7.44 -2.55 8.50
C LEU A 91 7.91 -1.60 9.62
N LEU A 92 7.27 -0.44 9.75
CA LEU A 92 7.59 0.54 10.79
C LEU A 92 7.33 -0.01 12.20
N ALA A 93 6.26 -0.78 12.41
CA ALA A 93 6.01 -1.49 13.67
C ALA A 93 7.10 -2.53 13.94
N ASN A 94 7.49 -3.31 12.92
CA ASN A 94 8.55 -4.30 13.04
C ASN A 94 9.89 -3.67 13.43
N ALA A 95 10.20 -2.48 12.90
CA ALA A 95 11.44 -1.75 13.20
C ALA A 95 11.57 -1.34 14.68
N VAL A 96 10.45 -1.18 15.39
CA VAL A 96 10.43 -0.92 16.84
C VAL A 96 10.14 -2.18 17.67
N GLY A 97 10.27 -3.36 17.06
CA GLY A 97 10.09 -4.65 17.73
C GLY A 97 8.63 -5.06 17.95
N LEU A 98 7.66 -4.35 17.36
CA LEU A 98 6.25 -4.70 17.45
C LEU A 98 5.85 -5.64 16.31
N ARG A 99 5.09 -6.68 16.66
CA ARG A 99 4.48 -7.59 15.69
C ARG A 99 3.02 -7.19 15.54
N CYS A 100 2.70 -6.58 14.40
CA CYS A 100 1.35 -6.09 14.13
C CYS A 100 0.75 -6.75 12.90
N ASP A 101 -0.43 -7.34 13.05
CA ASP A 101 -1.29 -7.74 11.95
C ASP A 101 -1.79 -6.51 11.19
N GLY A 102 -2.27 -6.74 9.97
CA GLY A 102 -2.98 -5.75 9.17
C GLY A 102 -4.39 -6.22 8.86
N ILE A 103 -5.38 -5.38 9.14
CA ILE A 103 -6.79 -5.65 8.88
C ILE A 103 -7.37 -4.45 8.13
N VAL A 104 -7.80 -4.67 6.89
CA VAL A 104 -8.47 -3.63 6.08
C VAL A 104 -9.86 -4.10 5.70
N VAL A 105 -10.86 -3.40 6.22
CA VAL A 105 -12.26 -3.56 5.82
C VAL A 105 -12.51 -2.61 4.66
N GLY A 106 -12.52 -3.14 3.44
CA GLY A 106 -12.91 -2.44 2.23
C GLY A 106 -14.42 -2.50 1.99
N ARG A 107 -14.88 -1.80 0.95
CA ARG A 107 -16.29 -1.83 0.55
C ARG A 107 -16.76 -3.19 0.04
N ASP A 108 -15.85 -3.99 -0.52
CA ASP A 108 -16.14 -5.25 -1.21
C ASP A 108 -15.36 -6.45 -0.66
N VAL A 109 -14.42 -6.23 0.27
CA VAL A 109 -13.53 -7.27 0.78
C VAL A 109 -12.99 -6.93 2.17
N LEU A 110 -12.82 -7.95 2.99
CA LEU A 110 -11.97 -7.95 4.18
C LEU A 110 -10.59 -8.48 3.80
N VAL A 111 -9.53 -7.72 4.04
CA VAL A 111 -8.14 -8.13 3.84
C VAL A 111 -7.45 -8.29 5.19
N ARG A 112 -6.71 -9.38 5.36
CA ARG A 112 -5.86 -9.68 6.51
C ARG A 112 -4.42 -9.92 6.05
N ALA A 113 -3.49 -9.32 6.77
CA ALA A 113 -2.05 -9.46 6.55
C ALA A 113 -1.40 -9.92 7.85
N ALA A 114 -0.67 -11.03 7.80
CA ALA A 114 0.14 -11.46 8.92
C ALA A 114 1.26 -10.44 9.21
N PRO A 115 1.83 -10.40 10.42
CA PRO A 115 2.95 -9.53 10.72
C PRO A 115 4.17 -9.96 9.91
N PRO A 116 4.98 -9.03 9.38
CA PRO A 116 6.25 -9.37 8.76
C PRO A 116 7.14 -10.18 9.72
N PRO A 117 8.04 -11.03 9.20
CA PRO A 117 8.97 -11.77 10.05
C PRO A 117 9.78 -10.79 10.93
N PRO A 118 10.17 -11.18 12.16
CA PRO A 118 11.01 -10.34 12.99
C PRO A 118 12.31 -9.95 12.28
N GLY A 119 12.72 -8.69 12.37
CA GLY A 119 13.95 -8.21 11.77
C GLY A 119 13.85 -7.91 10.26
N ALA A 120 12.64 -7.68 9.75
CA ALA A 120 12.41 -7.23 8.37
C ALA A 120 12.81 -5.76 8.11
N MET A 121 13.78 -5.25 8.87
CA MET A 121 14.24 -3.85 8.82
C MET A 121 14.98 -3.53 7.52
N ALA A 122 15.61 -4.52 6.90
CA ALA A 122 16.31 -4.34 5.63
C ALA A 122 15.40 -3.73 4.54
N ALA A 123 14.14 -4.15 4.48
CA ALA A 123 13.19 -3.56 3.52
C ALA A 123 12.89 -2.08 3.84
N LEU A 124 12.80 -1.71 5.12
CA LEU A 124 12.63 -0.31 5.52
C LEU A 124 13.88 0.52 5.22
N ASP A 125 15.06 -0.01 5.49
CA ASP A 125 16.35 0.64 5.24
C ASP A 125 16.56 0.86 3.74
N ASP A 126 16.29 -0.14 2.91
CA ASP A 126 16.34 -0.05 1.45
C ASP A 126 15.36 1.03 0.93
N LEU A 127 14.15 1.09 1.49
CA LEU A 127 13.17 2.13 1.15
C LEU A 127 13.67 3.54 1.55
N LEU A 128 14.34 3.68 2.69
CA LEU A 128 14.89 4.96 3.14
C LEU A 128 16.04 5.43 2.24
N ASP A 129 16.91 4.52 1.81
CA ASP A 129 17.99 4.83 0.86
C ASP A 129 17.42 5.29 -0.49
N LEU A 130 16.42 4.58 -1.00
CA LEU A 130 15.74 4.91 -2.26
C LEU A 130 14.93 6.21 -2.14
N TRP A 131 14.29 6.46 -0.99
CA TRP A 131 13.62 7.72 -0.72
C TRP A 131 14.61 8.89 -0.73
N GLN A 132 15.79 8.73 -0.12
CA GLN A 132 16.86 9.72 -0.16
C GLN A 132 17.30 10.03 -1.59
N GLU A 133 17.48 8.99 -2.41
CA GLU A 133 17.79 9.12 -3.83
C GLU A 133 16.70 9.93 -4.57
N GLY A 134 15.44 9.63 -4.29
CA GLY A 134 14.27 10.33 -4.85
C GLY A 134 14.10 11.78 -4.41
N LEU A 135 14.73 12.20 -3.31
CA LEU A 135 14.79 13.61 -2.90
C LEU A 135 15.78 14.43 -3.73
N CYS A 136 16.78 13.78 -4.35
CA CYS A 136 17.79 14.44 -5.17
C CYS A 136 17.38 14.55 -6.64
N GLU A 137 16.77 13.50 -7.19
CA GLU A 137 16.32 13.43 -8.58
C GLU A 137 15.01 12.63 -8.64
N PRO A 138 14.02 13.00 -9.49
CA PRO A 138 12.82 12.19 -9.65
C PRO A 138 13.19 10.75 -10.01
N LEU A 139 12.57 9.77 -9.34
CA LEU A 139 12.77 8.37 -9.66
C LEU A 139 11.85 7.98 -10.83
N PRO A 140 12.36 7.30 -11.87
CA PRO A 140 11.58 6.88 -13.03
C PRO A 140 10.76 5.62 -12.73
N VAL A 141 9.89 5.67 -11.73
CA VAL A 141 9.03 4.56 -11.34
C VAL A 141 7.71 5.03 -10.72
N THR A 142 6.65 4.23 -10.88
CA THR A 142 5.37 4.43 -10.21
C THR A 142 4.82 3.09 -9.74
N LEU A 143 4.05 3.11 -8.65
CA LEU A 143 3.63 1.89 -7.96
C LEU A 143 2.79 0.95 -8.85
N LYS A 144 1.71 1.40 -9.50
CA LYS A 144 0.85 0.48 -10.27
C LYS A 144 1.59 -0.05 -11.50
N THR A 145 2.30 0.82 -12.20
CA THR A 145 3.12 0.47 -13.37
C THR A 145 4.21 -0.54 -12.99
N ALA A 146 4.88 -0.34 -11.86
CA ALA A 146 5.88 -1.28 -11.33
C ALA A 146 5.27 -2.64 -10.97
N LEU A 147 4.14 -2.68 -10.24
CA LEU A 147 3.49 -3.95 -9.89
C LEU A 147 3.11 -4.78 -11.12
N VAL A 148 2.59 -4.13 -12.18
CA VAL A 148 2.28 -4.83 -13.45
C VAL A 148 3.56 -5.31 -14.14
N SER A 149 4.63 -4.51 -14.14
CA SER A 149 5.91 -4.92 -14.69
C SER A 149 6.53 -6.11 -13.94
N LEU A 150 6.44 -6.14 -12.61
CA LEU A 150 6.98 -7.21 -11.76
C LEU A 150 6.27 -8.56 -11.98
N GLN A 151 5.01 -8.51 -12.46
CA GLN A 151 4.26 -9.69 -12.92
C GLN A 151 4.67 -10.18 -14.32
N GLY A 152 5.66 -9.54 -14.96
CA GLY A 152 6.09 -9.88 -16.33
C GLY A 152 5.11 -9.44 -17.43
N LYS A 153 4.20 -8.52 -17.12
CA LYS A 153 3.21 -7.98 -18.07
C LYS A 153 3.67 -6.63 -18.62
N ASN A 154 3.09 -6.22 -19.75
CA ASN A 154 3.34 -4.90 -20.33
C ASN A 154 2.71 -3.80 -19.45
N PRO A 155 3.51 -2.90 -18.84
CA PRO A 155 2.99 -1.90 -17.92
C PRO A 155 2.65 -0.56 -18.61
N ALA A 156 2.99 -0.37 -19.90
CA ALA A 156 2.74 0.88 -20.62
C ALA A 156 1.27 1.35 -20.58
N PRO A 157 0.26 0.47 -20.74
CA PRO A 157 -1.15 0.88 -20.65
C PRO A 157 -1.57 1.39 -19.26
N ILE A 158 -0.85 1.02 -18.20
CA ILE A 158 -1.10 1.50 -16.84
C ILE A 158 -0.55 2.91 -16.67
N TYR A 159 0.62 3.16 -17.22
CA TYR A 159 1.30 4.44 -17.13
C TYR A 159 0.67 5.51 -18.03
N ASP A 160 0.53 5.20 -19.32
CA ASP A 160 0.03 6.13 -20.34
C ASP A 160 -1.51 6.23 -20.32
N GLY A 161 -2.16 5.12 -19.97
CA GLY A 161 -3.62 4.97 -20.01
C GLY A 161 -4.12 4.46 -21.35
N ASN A 162 -5.44 4.57 -21.54
CA ASN A 162 -6.13 4.24 -22.78
C ASN A 162 -7.30 5.22 -22.99
N ASP A 163 -8.09 4.99 -24.05
CA ASP A 163 -9.22 5.87 -24.42
C ASP A 163 -10.31 5.99 -23.35
N HIS A 164 -10.39 5.05 -22.41
CA HIS A 164 -11.42 5.00 -21.38
C HIS A 164 -10.91 5.41 -19.99
N LEU A 165 -9.63 5.18 -19.70
CA LEU A 165 -9.04 5.38 -18.39
C LEU A 165 -7.72 6.15 -18.48
N PRO A 166 -7.58 7.26 -17.73
CA PRO A 166 -6.31 7.97 -17.66
C PRO A 166 -5.26 7.13 -16.95
N GLY A 167 -4.06 7.08 -17.54
CA GLY A 167 -2.90 6.44 -16.94
C GLY A 167 -2.37 7.18 -15.71
N GLU A 168 -1.41 6.58 -15.01
CA GLU A 168 -0.77 7.19 -13.83
C GLU A 168 -0.13 8.54 -14.14
N VAL A 169 0.43 8.72 -15.34
CA VAL A 169 1.09 9.98 -15.75
C VAL A 169 0.12 11.16 -15.76
N ARG A 170 -1.14 10.94 -16.17
CA ARG A 170 -2.15 12.00 -16.23
C ARG A 170 -2.75 12.37 -14.88
N LYS A 171 -2.52 11.54 -13.85
CA LYS A 171 -3.02 11.79 -12.49
C LYS A 171 -2.06 12.65 -11.67
N ASN A 172 -0.82 12.79 -12.10
CA ASN A 172 0.25 13.44 -11.33
C ASN A 172 1.07 14.36 -12.24
N LEU A 173 0.95 15.68 -12.05
CA LEU A 173 1.61 16.67 -12.91
C LEU A 173 3.14 16.61 -12.86
N ASN A 174 3.71 16.21 -11.72
CA ASN A 174 5.15 15.99 -11.58
C ASN A 174 5.63 14.84 -12.47
N LEU A 175 4.90 13.72 -12.51
CA LEU A 175 5.22 12.60 -13.40
C LEU A 175 5.18 13.06 -14.86
N PHE A 176 4.11 13.74 -15.28
CA PHE A 176 4.01 14.22 -16.67
C PHE A 176 5.14 15.19 -17.05
N ARG A 177 5.59 16.03 -16.12
CA ARG A 177 6.71 16.95 -16.35
C ARG A 177 8.03 16.21 -16.60
N ASP A 178 8.34 15.22 -15.76
CA ASP A 178 9.65 14.56 -15.77
C ASP A 178 9.69 13.36 -16.75
N TYR A 179 8.56 12.68 -16.90
CA TYR A 179 8.36 11.47 -17.70
C TYR A 179 6.99 11.54 -18.41
N PRO A 180 6.91 12.18 -19.58
CA PRO A 180 5.61 12.45 -20.24
C PRO A 180 4.88 11.20 -20.75
N ASP A 181 5.60 10.09 -20.96
CA ASP A 181 5.07 8.80 -21.40
C ASP A 181 5.92 7.63 -20.86
N PHE A 182 5.45 6.40 -21.04
CA PHE A 182 6.15 5.22 -20.55
C PHE A 182 7.50 4.99 -21.24
N ALA A 183 7.68 5.46 -22.48
CA ALA A 183 8.96 5.34 -23.18
C ALA A 183 10.02 6.25 -22.53
N ALA A 184 9.65 7.47 -22.15
CA ALA A 184 10.49 8.38 -21.38
C ALA A 184 10.81 7.81 -19.99
N LEU A 185 9.81 7.29 -19.28
CA LEU A 185 9.99 6.65 -17.97
C LEU A 185 10.94 5.44 -18.04
N SER A 186 10.70 4.51 -18.97
CA SER A 186 11.47 3.25 -19.07
C SER A 186 12.90 3.44 -19.58
N SER A 187 13.14 4.47 -20.40
CA SER A 187 14.47 4.82 -20.90
C SER A 187 15.29 5.66 -19.93
N ALA A 188 14.65 6.36 -18.99
CA ALA A 188 15.33 7.16 -17.99
C ALA A 188 16.31 6.35 -17.14
N ARG A 189 17.42 6.99 -16.79
CA ARG A 189 18.45 6.46 -15.88
C ARG A 189 18.85 7.59 -14.94
N THR A 190 18.57 7.44 -13.66
CA THR A 190 18.74 8.49 -12.64
C THR A 190 19.61 8.01 -11.48
N GLY A 191 20.01 8.95 -10.63
CA GLY A 191 20.80 8.68 -9.44
C GLY A 191 22.23 8.24 -9.70
N LEU A 192 22.99 8.04 -8.62
CA LEU A 192 24.41 7.71 -8.68
C LEU A 192 24.67 6.34 -9.32
N GLN A 193 23.74 5.41 -9.11
CA GLN A 193 23.83 4.05 -9.65
C GLN A 193 23.28 3.95 -11.09
N ARG A 194 22.81 5.07 -11.67
CA ARG A 194 22.22 5.12 -13.01
C ARG A 194 21.15 4.04 -13.20
N ARG A 195 20.29 3.86 -12.20
CA ARG A 195 19.20 2.86 -12.22
C ARG A 195 18.09 3.33 -13.14
N GLY A 196 17.44 2.40 -13.82
CA GLY A 196 16.26 2.64 -14.63
C GLY A 196 14.98 2.12 -13.97
N PHE A 197 13.88 2.22 -14.70
CA PHE A 197 12.56 1.78 -14.26
C PHE A 197 12.56 0.35 -13.70
N ALA A 198 13.18 -0.61 -14.39
CA ALA A 198 13.16 -2.01 -13.97
C ALA A 198 13.93 -2.24 -12.67
N GLU A 199 15.10 -1.61 -12.50
CA GLU A 199 15.88 -1.71 -11.26
C GLU A 199 15.14 -1.06 -10.08
N TYR A 200 14.56 0.14 -10.26
CA TYR A 200 13.76 0.78 -9.21
C TYR A 200 12.48 0.02 -8.89
N ALA A 201 11.79 -0.52 -9.90
CA ALA A 201 10.60 -1.34 -9.68
C ALA A 201 10.91 -2.56 -8.82
N ALA A 202 12.02 -3.26 -9.11
CA ALA A 202 12.46 -4.38 -8.31
C ALA A 202 12.86 -3.95 -6.88
N ALA A 203 13.67 -2.90 -6.75
CA ALA A 203 14.19 -2.47 -5.46
C ALA A 203 13.08 -1.93 -4.52
N LEU A 204 12.18 -1.08 -5.01
CA LEU A 204 11.11 -0.48 -4.20
C LEU A 204 9.95 -1.43 -3.94
N TYR A 205 9.56 -2.24 -4.95
CA TYR A 205 8.25 -2.87 -4.95
C TYR A 205 8.26 -4.39 -5.03
N ARG A 206 9.41 -5.06 -5.24
CA ARG A 206 9.45 -6.54 -5.13
C ARG A 206 9.08 -7.02 -3.72
N PRO A 207 9.68 -6.50 -2.63
CA PRO A 207 9.31 -6.95 -1.28
C PRO A 207 7.83 -6.69 -0.97
N PHE A 208 7.29 -5.59 -1.48
CA PHE A 208 5.87 -5.29 -1.38
C PHE A 208 5.00 -6.25 -2.18
N ALA A 209 5.37 -6.56 -3.43
CA ALA A 209 4.66 -7.51 -4.27
C ALA A 209 4.65 -8.92 -3.64
N ASP A 210 5.76 -9.35 -3.07
CA ASP A 210 5.86 -10.63 -2.36
C ASP A 210 4.94 -10.64 -1.13
N TRP A 211 4.88 -9.54 -0.37
CA TRP A 211 3.94 -9.38 0.74
C TRP A 211 2.46 -9.45 0.29
N LEU A 212 2.12 -8.87 -0.87
CA LEU A 212 0.75 -8.93 -1.41
C LEU A 212 0.29 -10.37 -1.66
N GLU A 213 1.19 -11.27 -2.05
CA GLU A 213 0.87 -12.69 -2.28
C GLU A 213 0.65 -13.48 -0.97
N THR A 214 1.02 -12.91 0.19
CA THR A 214 0.77 -13.52 1.51
C THR A 214 -0.57 -13.13 2.13
N LEU A 215 -1.32 -12.24 1.49
CA LEU A 215 -2.57 -11.71 2.03
C LEU A 215 -3.69 -12.75 2.02
N GLU A 216 -4.40 -12.83 3.13
CA GLU A 216 -5.68 -13.51 3.21
C GLU A 216 -6.79 -12.49 2.95
N TRP A 217 -7.82 -12.89 2.19
CA TRP A 217 -8.93 -11.99 1.91
C TRP A 217 -10.24 -12.73 1.66
N GLN A 218 -11.33 -12.09 2.05
CA GLN A 218 -12.69 -12.61 1.91
C GLN A 218 -13.58 -11.52 1.34
N ALA A 219 -14.15 -11.75 0.16
CA ALA A 219 -15.12 -10.83 -0.42
C ALA A 219 -16.38 -10.77 0.45
N HIS A 220 -16.96 -9.58 0.57
CA HIS A 220 -18.27 -9.42 1.20
C HIS A 220 -19.35 -10.09 0.35
N PRO A 221 -20.45 -10.57 0.95
CA PRO A 221 -21.58 -11.14 0.22
C PRO A 221 -22.26 -10.14 -0.72
#